data_AF-A0A059VYJ8-F1
#
_entry.id   AF-A0A059VYJ8-F1
#
_cell.length_a   1.000
_cell.length_b   1.000
_cell.length_c   1.000
_cell.angle_alpha   90.00
_cell.angle_beta   90.00
_cell.angle_gamma   90.00
#
_symmetry.space_group_name_H-M   'P 1'
#
loop_
_entity.id
_entity.type
_entity.pdbx_description
1 polymer ?
#
loop_
_entity_poly.entity_id
_entity_poly.type
_entity_poly.pdbx_seq_one_letter_code
_entity_poly.pdbx_strand_id
1 'polypeptide(L)'
;MLADATNDERVHEALHQIGTLHDARHVIFDHDTRHMFASVFDGSWDTYIDDFAQTEVGDRFDKVFSHTEGFPGVADPGVKDWFVAHQAPAGVFVSSYPDLTVQQVWKDQRVSEAFQAVLDTPEFRAALDNPANAELLATPAFQKLLEEASA
;
A
#
# COMPACT_ATOMS: atom_id res chain seq x y z
N MET A 1 -12.29 6.89 -19.20
CA MET A 1 -12.33 6.15 -17.93
C MET A 1 -10.95 5.56 -17.75
N LEU A 2 -10.15 6.05 -16.78
CA LEU A 2 -8.96 5.30 -16.36
C LEU A 2 -9.47 3.91 -15.98
N ALA A 3 -8.92 2.87 -16.62
CA ALA A 3 -9.26 1.49 -16.33
C ALA A 3 -9.18 1.24 -14.82
N ASP A 4 -9.85 0.21 -14.34
CA ASP A 4 -9.81 -0.24 -12.95
C ASP A 4 -8.37 -0.63 -12.55
N ALA A 5 -7.56 0.38 -12.23
CA ALA A 5 -6.14 0.22 -11.90
C ALA A 5 -5.96 -0.62 -10.65
N THR A 6 -6.98 -0.67 -9.79
CA THR A 6 -7.05 -1.51 -8.61
C THR A 6 -7.11 -3.00 -8.96
N ASN A 7 -7.52 -3.37 -10.18
CA ASN A 7 -7.56 -4.78 -10.63
C ASN A 7 -6.64 -5.06 -11.83
N ASP A 8 -5.71 -4.15 -12.19
CA ASP A 8 -4.71 -4.37 -13.24
C ASP A 8 -3.43 -4.98 -12.65
N GLU A 9 -3.10 -6.21 -13.03
CA GLU A 9 -1.92 -6.95 -12.55
C GLU A 9 -0.61 -6.19 -12.74
N ARG A 10 -0.44 -5.45 -13.85
CA ARG A 10 0.79 -4.69 -14.11
C ARG A 10 0.93 -3.51 -13.16
N VAL A 11 -0.20 -2.91 -12.77
CA VAL A 11 -0.20 -1.86 -11.75
C VAL A 11 0.23 -2.47 -10.41
N HIS A 12 -0.31 -3.63 -10.04
CA HIS A 12 0.07 -4.32 -8.81
C HIS A 12 1.56 -4.69 -8.78
N GLU A 13 2.11 -5.21 -9.87
CA GLU A 13 3.55 -5.50 -9.98
C GLU A 13 4.40 -4.24 -9.78
N ALA A 14 4.03 -3.13 -10.41
CA ALA A 14 4.75 -1.87 -10.26
C ALA A 14 4.65 -1.32 -8.83
N LEU A 15 3.49 -1.45 -8.18
CA LEU A 15 3.30 -1.09 -6.77
C LEU A 15 4.14 -1.97 -5.84
N HIS A 16 4.25 -3.27 -6.15
CA HIS A 16 5.14 -4.19 -5.43
C HIS A 16 6.62 -3.82 -5.58
N GLN A 17 7.03 -3.34 -6.74
CA GLN A 17 8.40 -2.85 -6.97
C GLN A 17 8.70 -1.56 -6.19
N ILE A 18 7.76 -0.61 -6.16
CA ILE A 18 7.89 0.62 -5.35
C ILE A 18 7.93 0.27 -3.86
N GLY A 19 7.04 -0.62 -3.40
CA GLY A 19 7.10 -1.19 -2.06
C GLY A 19 6.80 -0.24 -0.89
N THR A 20 6.51 1.03 -1.19
CA THR A 20 6.32 2.13 -0.21
C THR A 20 5.02 2.89 -0.41
N LEU A 21 4.25 2.66 -1.49
CA LEU A 21 2.97 3.34 -1.74
C LEU A 21 1.81 2.61 -1.07
N HIS A 22 1.09 3.28 -0.16
CA HIS A 22 -0.16 2.77 0.43
C HIS A 22 -1.33 2.98 -0.52
N ASP A 23 -1.52 4.21 -1.00
CA ASP A 23 -2.58 4.56 -1.94
C ASP A 23 -2.22 5.80 -2.76
N ALA A 24 -2.79 5.89 -3.95
CA ALA A 24 -2.72 7.07 -4.79
C ALA A 24 -4.04 7.31 -5.50
N ARG A 25 -4.37 8.59 -5.73
CA ARG A 25 -5.56 8.99 -6.47
C ARG A 25 -5.28 10.17 -7.37
N HIS A 26 -5.91 10.14 -8.55
CA HIS A 26 -6.02 11.27 -9.46
C HIS A 26 -7.46 11.80 -9.40
N VAL A 27 -7.61 13.10 -9.24
CA VAL A 27 -8.91 13.77 -9.21
C VAL A 27 -8.90 14.90 -10.21
N ILE A 28 -9.90 14.90 -11.09
CA ILE A 28 -10.20 16.03 -11.96
C ILE A 28 -11.36 16.80 -11.31
N PHE A 29 -11.20 18.10 -11.11
CA PHE A 29 -12.17 18.95 -10.44
C PHE A 29 -12.19 20.36 -11.04
N ASP A 30 -13.07 21.22 -10.50
CA ASP A 30 -13.25 22.59 -10.98
C ASP A 30 -13.58 22.64 -12.48
N HIS A 31 -14.70 22.01 -12.86
CA HIS A 31 -15.18 21.96 -14.25
C HIS A 31 -14.15 21.37 -15.24
N ASP A 32 -13.46 20.32 -14.82
CA ASP A 32 -12.42 19.64 -15.59
C ASP A 32 -11.20 20.50 -15.95
N THR A 33 -10.96 21.57 -15.18
CA THR A 33 -9.82 22.48 -15.41
C THR A 33 -8.66 22.28 -14.45
N ARG A 34 -8.84 21.51 -13.36
CA ARG A 34 -7.79 21.24 -12.39
C ARG A 34 -7.61 19.75 -12.14
N HIS A 35 -6.34 19.36 -11.98
CA HIS A 35 -5.94 18.00 -11.62
C HIS A 35 -5.28 18.03 -10.25
N MET A 36 -5.67 17.08 -9.39
CA MET A 36 -5.00 16.79 -8.12
C MET A 36 -4.48 15.36 -8.18
N PHE A 37 -3.21 15.18 -7.82
CA PHE A 37 -2.66 13.90 -7.40
C PHE A 37 -2.45 13.92 -5.89
N ALA A 38 -2.89 12.86 -5.22
CA ALA A 38 -2.63 12.68 -3.79
C ALA A 38 -2.19 11.24 -3.55
N SER A 39 -1.14 11.07 -2.76
CA SER A 39 -0.58 9.77 -2.40
C SER A 39 -0.26 9.70 -0.91
N VAL A 40 -0.31 8.47 -0.38
CA VAL A 40 0.14 8.12 0.96
C VAL A 40 1.26 7.11 0.82
N PHE A 41 2.39 7.34 1.45
CA PHE A 41 3.60 6.54 1.26
C PHE A 41 4.47 6.49 2.51
N ASP A 42 5.31 5.47 2.56
CA ASP A 42 6.34 5.29 3.57
C ASP A 42 7.57 6.15 3.28
N GLY A 43 8.22 6.64 4.33
CA GLY A 43 9.51 7.32 4.22
C GLY A 43 9.41 8.79 3.78
N SER A 44 10.48 9.28 3.14
CA SER A 44 10.59 10.69 2.75
C SER A 44 10.03 10.93 1.35
N TRP A 45 9.67 12.19 1.08
CA TRP A 45 9.28 12.64 -0.26
C TRP A 45 10.33 12.30 -1.33
N ASP A 46 11.61 12.50 -1.03
CA ASP A 46 12.68 12.29 -1.99
C ASP A 46 12.82 10.82 -2.41
N THR A 47 12.82 9.90 -1.44
CA THR A 47 12.86 8.46 -1.72
C THR A 47 11.63 8.05 -2.53
N TYR A 48 10.45 8.49 -2.09
CA TYR A 48 9.19 8.17 -2.75
C TYR A 48 9.15 8.60 -4.22
N ILE A 49 9.49 9.86 -4.51
CA ILE A 49 9.40 10.38 -5.88
C ILE A 49 10.47 9.76 -6.80
N ASP A 50 11.63 9.39 -6.25
CA ASP A 50 12.68 8.69 -6.99
C ASP A 50 12.28 7.24 -7.32
N ASP A 51 11.66 6.52 -6.39
CA ASP A 51 11.15 5.16 -6.61
C ASP A 51 10.05 5.17 -7.69
N PHE A 52 9.18 6.18 -7.68
CA PHE A 52 8.15 6.37 -8.70
C PHE A 52 8.75 6.56 -10.10
N ALA A 53 9.78 7.41 -10.22
CA ALA A 53 10.40 7.73 -11.49
C ALA A 53 11.13 6.52 -12.13
N GLN A 54 11.52 5.52 -11.35
CA GLN A 54 12.30 4.37 -11.81
C GLN A 54 11.46 3.19 -12.35
N THR A 55 10.14 3.24 -12.21
CA THR A 55 9.24 2.14 -12.61
C THR A 55 8.35 2.54 -13.79
N GLU A 56 7.54 1.60 -14.32
CA GLU A 56 6.50 1.91 -15.31
C GLU A 56 5.48 2.96 -14.81
N VAL A 57 5.43 3.20 -13.48
CA VAL A 57 4.62 4.28 -12.91
C VAL A 57 5.16 5.65 -13.35
N GLY A 58 6.47 5.81 -13.52
CA GLY A 58 7.10 7.04 -14.00
C GLY A 58 6.58 7.47 -15.36
N ASP A 59 6.52 6.56 -16.34
CA ASP A 59 5.97 6.81 -17.68
C ASP A 59 4.49 7.19 -17.63
N ARG A 60 3.72 6.56 -16.73
CA ARG A 60 2.30 6.90 -16.52
C ARG A 60 2.15 8.27 -15.88
N PHE A 61 3.03 8.60 -14.92
CA PHE A 61 3.08 9.90 -14.27
C PHE A 61 3.36 10.99 -15.30
N ASP A 62 4.40 10.81 -16.11
CA ASP A 62 4.76 11.75 -17.17
C ASP A 62 3.60 11.98 -18.13
N LYS A 63 2.94 10.90 -18.57
CA LYS A 63 1.77 10.99 -19.43
C LYS A 63 0.61 11.75 -18.78
N VAL A 64 0.28 11.46 -17.53
CA VAL A 64 -0.84 12.13 -16.85
C VAL A 64 -0.53 13.61 -16.64
N PHE A 65 0.65 13.93 -16.10
CA PHE A 65 1.05 15.30 -15.82
C PHE A 65 1.42 16.11 -17.07
N SER A 66 1.67 15.48 -18.23
CA SER A 66 1.84 16.18 -19.51
C SER A 66 0.61 16.99 -19.94
N HIS A 67 -0.55 16.71 -19.33
CA HIS A 67 -1.78 17.48 -19.51
C HIS A 67 -1.92 18.66 -18.53
N THR A 68 -0.97 18.86 -17.62
CA THR A 68 -0.95 19.96 -16.64
C THR A 68 -0.09 21.10 -17.15
N GLU A 69 -0.61 22.33 -17.07
CA GLU A 69 0.09 23.53 -17.53
C GLU A 69 1.45 23.70 -16.85
N GLY A 70 2.49 23.87 -17.66
CA GLY A 70 3.84 24.14 -17.18
C GLY A 70 4.60 22.94 -16.61
N PHE A 71 4.05 21.72 -16.66
CA PHE A 71 4.77 20.52 -16.25
C PHE A 71 6.02 20.30 -17.13
N PRO A 72 7.23 20.19 -16.54
CA PRO A 72 8.47 20.14 -17.32
C PRO A 72 8.80 18.75 -17.87
N GLY A 73 8.10 17.70 -17.44
CA GLY A 73 8.40 16.30 -17.74
C GLY A 73 9.19 15.61 -16.62
N VAL A 74 8.99 14.31 -16.41
CA VAL A 74 9.64 13.54 -15.31
C VAL A 74 11.16 13.44 -15.44
N ALA A 75 11.69 13.59 -16.65
CA ALA A 75 13.13 13.56 -16.90
C ALA A 75 13.82 14.92 -16.67
N ASP A 76 13.06 15.99 -16.43
CA ASP A 76 13.63 17.31 -16.18
C ASP A 76 14.26 17.36 -14.77
N PRO A 77 15.51 17.85 -14.62
CA PRO A 77 16.17 17.90 -13.31
C PRO A 77 15.47 18.80 -12.29
N GLY A 78 14.63 19.75 -12.72
CA GLY A 78 13.81 20.63 -11.90
C GLY A 78 12.40 20.11 -11.62
N VAL A 79 12.04 18.88 -12.06
CA VAL A 79 10.67 18.36 -11.88
C VAL A 79 10.28 18.22 -10.40
N LYS A 80 11.22 17.87 -9.51
CA LYS A 80 10.95 17.79 -8.07
C LYS A 80 10.58 19.15 -7.49
N ASP A 81 11.33 20.20 -7.87
CA ASP A 81 11.05 21.57 -7.46
C ASP A 81 9.70 22.05 -8.00
N TRP A 82 9.37 21.66 -9.24
CA TRP A 82 8.06 21.93 -9.83
C TRP A 82 6.93 21.28 -9.02
N PHE A 83 7.06 20.01 -8.62
CA PHE A 83 6.07 19.37 -7.77
C PHE A 83 5.91 20.10 -6.42
N VAL A 84 7.02 20.39 -5.73
CA VAL A 84 6.99 21.10 -4.44
C VAL A 84 6.33 22.48 -4.57
N ALA A 85 6.60 23.21 -5.65
CA ALA A 85 5.99 24.52 -5.91
C ALA A 85 4.47 24.47 -6.14
N HIS A 86 3.94 23.31 -6.56
CA HIS A 86 2.52 23.10 -6.83
C HIS A 86 1.81 22.24 -5.77
N GLN A 87 2.49 21.89 -4.68
CA GLN A 87 1.89 21.17 -3.56
C GLN A 87 0.97 22.09 -2.73
N ALA A 88 -0.09 21.50 -2.20
CA ALA A 88 -0.95 22.12 -1.19
C ALA A 88 -0.91 21.27 0.09
N PRO A 89 -0.74 21.88 1.28
CA PRO A 89 -0.78 21.13 2.53
C PRO A 89 -2.18 20.57 2.77
N ALA A 90 -2.26 19.32 3.23
CA ALA A 90 -3.52 18.75 3.69
C ALA A 90 -4.02 19.50 4.93
N GLY A 91 -5.27 19.97 4.92
CA GLY A 91 -5.88 20.59 6.10
C GLY A 91 -6.11 19.58 7.23
N VAL A 92 -6.47 18.34 6.88
CA VAL A 92 -6.61 17.21 7.80
C VAL A 92 -6.13 15.96 7.06
N PHE A 93 -5.29 15.16 7.72
CA PHE A 93 -4.86 13.85 7.25
C PHE A 93 -5.01 12.84 8.40
N VAL A 94 -5.66 11.71 8.12
CA VAL A 94 -5.92 10.65 9.12
C VAL A 94 -5.56 9.32 8.49
N SER A 95 -4.77 8.53 9.21
CA SER A 95 -4.51 7.12 8.91
C SER A 95 -5.01 6.27 10.07
N SER A 96 -5.65 5.15 9.75
CA SER A 96 -6.05 4.15 10.75
C SER A 96 -4.85 3.37 11.31
N TYR A 97 -3.72 3.38 10.61
CA TYR A 97 -2.50 2.62 10.94
C TYR A 97 -1.25 3.46 10.64
N PRO A 98 -1.02 4.59 11.35
CA PRO A 98 0.05 5.53 11.02
C PRO A 98 1.47 4.94 11.15
N ASP A 99 1.62 3.86 11.91
CA ASP A 99 2.92 3.24 12.21
C ASP A 99 3.22 1.99 11.36
N LEU A 100 2.28 1.55 10.50
CA LEU A 100 2.48 0.38 9.64
C LEU A 100 2.98 0.78 8.26
N THR A 101 4.10 0.19 7.84
CA THR A 101 4.61 0.30 6.47
C THR A 101 3.90 -0.66 5.53
N VAL A 102 3.92 -0.38 4.22
CA VAL A 102 3.38 -1.27 3.17
C VAL A 102 3.99 -2.67 3.28
N GLN A 103 5.30 -2.74 3.54
CA GLN A 103 6.00 -4.02 3.72
C GLN A 103 5.51 -4.79 4.95
N GLN A 104 5.20 -4.10 6.04
CA GLN A 104 4.62 -4.72 7.24
C GLN A 104 3.21 -5.22 6.96
N VAL A 105 2.37 -4.43 6.28
CA VAL A 105 1.02 -4.85 5.87
C VAL A 105 1.07 -6.12 5.02
N TRP A 106 1.94 -6.17 4.00
CA TRP A 106 2.09 -7.37 3.17
C TRP A 106 2.64 -8.56 3.97
N LYS A 107 3.56 -8.32 4.90
CA LYS A 107 4.05 -9.39 5.79
C LYS A 107 2.93 -9.92 6.66
N ASP A 108 2.14 -9.06 7.28
CA ASP A 108 1.05 -9.44 8.18
C ASP A 108 -0.02 -10.24 7.43
N GLN A 109 -0.32 -9.85 6.18
CA GLN A 109 -1.18 -10.64 5.30
C GLN A 109 -0.59 -12.03 5.01
N ARG A 110 0.69 -12.12 4.61
CA ARG A 110 1.34 -13.43 4.37
C ARG A 110 1.40 -14.30 5.62
N VAL A 111 1.61 -13.71 6.79
CA VAL A 111 1.59 -14.43 8.08
C VAL A 111 0.18 -14.94 8.36
N SER A 112 -0.85 -14.13 8.15
CA SER A 112 -2.25 -14.54 8.31
C SER A 112 -2.58 -15.73 7.39
N GLU A 113 -2.26 -15.62 6.10
CA GLU A 113 -2.49 -16.69 5.12
C GLU A 113 -1.75 -17.99 5.49
N ALA A 114 -0.47 -17.89 5.85
CA ALA A 114 0.33 -19.05 6.25
C ALA A 114 -0.20 -19.69 7.55
N PHE A 115 -0.67 -18.87 8.50
CA PHE A 115 -1.22 -19.37 9.75
C PHE A 115 -2.57 -20.05 9.54
N GLN A 116 -3.48 -19.47 8.75
CA GLN A 116 -4.74 -20.10 8.36
C GLN A 116 -4.52 -21.45 7.68
N ALA A 117 -3.53 -21.53 6.77
CA ALA A 117 -3.16 -22.79 6.15
C ALA A 117 -2.72 -23.86 7.17
N VAL A 118 -2.04 -23.49 8.27
CA VAL A 118 -1.72 -24.41 9.36
C VAL A 118 -2.98 -24.84 10.12
N LEU A 119 -3.89 -23.92 10.43
CA LEU A 119 -5.14 -24.23 11.14
C LEU A 119 -6.01 -25.25 10.41
N ASP A 120 -5.99 -25.23 9.08
CA ASP A 120 -6.76 -26.15 8.23
C ASP A 120 -6.21 -27.59 8.17
N THR A 121 -4.98 -27.80 8.63
CA THR A 121 -4.32 -29.11 8.57
C THR A 121 -4.93 -30.13 9.54
N PRO A 122 -4.99 -31.43 9.17
CA PRO A 122 -5.38 -32.48 10.11
C PRO A 122 -4.39 -32.62 11.27
N GLU A 123 -3.11 -32.30 11.07
CA GLU A 123 -2.08 -32.30 12.11
C GLU A 123 -2.38 -31.26 13.20
N PHE A 124 -2.81 -30.06 12.81
CA PHE A 124 -3.21 -29.05 13.78
C PHE A 124 -4.47 -29.49 14.55
N ARG A 125 -5.47 -30.06 13.87
CA ARG A 125 -6.64 -30.64 14.55
C ARG A 125 -6.24 -31.72 15.57
N ALA A 126 -5.34 -32.63 15.19
CA ALA A 126 -4.82 -33.64 16.11
C ALA A 126 -4.03 -33.02 17.28
N ALA A 127 -3.33 -31.90 17.05
CA ALA A 127 -2.63 -31.17 18.11
C ALA A 127 -3.59 -30.54 19.14
N LEU A 128 -4.80 -30.13 18.73
CA LEU A 128 -5.84 -29.64 19.64
C LEU A 128 -6.37 -30.74 20.57
N ASP A 129 -6.48 -31.97 20.07
CA ASP A 129 -6.98 -33.12 20.85
C ASP A 129 -5.89 -33.78 21.71
N ASN A 130 -4.61 -33.41 21.52
CA ASN A 130 -3.49 -34.03 22.23
C ASN A 130 -3.39 -33.50 23.68
N PRO A 131 -3.53 -34.37 24.71
CA PRO A 131 -3.44 -33.95 26.12
C PRO A 131 -2.11 -33.29 26.49
N ALA A 132 -1.03 -33.59 25.77
CA ALA A 132 0.28 -32.95 26.00
C ALA A 132 0.27 -31.44 25.73
N ASN A 133 -0.68 -30.94 24.94
CA ASN A 133 -0.81 -29.52 24.61
C ASN A 133 -1.77 -28.78 25.56
N ALA A 134 -2.42 -29.45 26.51
CA ALA A 134 -3.46 -28.86 27.35
C ALA A 134 -3.05 -27.54 28.04
N GLU A 135 -1.81 -27.45 28.52
CA GLU A 135 -1.28 -26.23 29.13
C GLU A 135 -1.16 -25.07 28.13
N LEU A 136 -0.69 -25.34 26.90
CA LEU A 136 -0.61 -24.34 25.83
C LEU A 136 -2.01 -23.88 25.40
N LEU A 137 -2.93 -24.83 25.20
CA LEU A 137 -4.30 -24.54 24.78
C LEU A 137 -5.04 -23.69 25.81
N ALA A 138 -4.77 -23.89 27.10
CA ALA A 138 -5.36 -23.11 28.18
C ALA A 138 -4.79 -21.69 28.31
N THR A 139 -3.70 -21.35 27.61
CA THR A 139 -3.13 -20.00 27.70
C THR A 139 -4.09 -18.95 27.11
N PRO A 140 -4.17 -17.74 27.71
CA PRO A 140 -4.96 -16.65 27.13
C PRO A 140 -4.54 -16.28 25.71
N ALA A 141 -3.23 -16.41 25.41
CA ALA A 141 -2.70 -16.11 24.07
C ALA A 141 -3.24 -17.09 23.01
N PHE A 142 -3.31 -18.39 23.33
CA PHE A 142 -3.84 -19.39 22.40
C PHE A 142 -5.36 -19.27 22.24
N GLN A 143 -6.10 -19.00 23.33
CA GLN A 143 -7.54 -18.76 23.25
C GLN A 143 -7.87 -17.54 22.39
N LYS A 144 -7.13 -16.44 22.58
CA LYS A 144 -7.26 -15.24 21.73
C LYS A 144 -6.94 -15.57 20.28
N LEU A 145 -5.89 -16.33 20.01
CA LEU A 145 -5.51 -16.72 18.66
C LEU A 145 -6.65 -17.45 17.92
N LEU A 146 -7.33 -18.38 18.59
CA LEU A 146 -8.48 -19.09 18.00
C LEU A 146 -9.70 -18.17 17.79
N GLU A 147 -9.94 -17.23 18.71
CA GLU A 147 -11.00 -16.23 18.56
C GLU A 147 -10.77 -15.36 17.33
N GLU A 148 -9.59 -14.75 17.21
CA GLU A 148 -9.21 -13.88 16.09
C GLU A 148 -9.21 -14.64 14.76
N ALA A 149 -8.78 -15.91 14.75
CA ALA A 149 -8.78 -16.72 13.54
C ALA A 149 -10.19 -17.10 13.05
N SER A 150 -11.21 -16.99 13.91
CA SER A 150 -12.60 -17.35 13.61
C SER A 150 -13.51 -16.15 13.26
N ALA A 151 -13.01 -14.93 13.43
CA ALA A 151 -13.72 -13.68 13.17
C ALA A 151 -13.71 -13.30 11.67
#